data_AF-A0A929G2A6-F1
#
_entry.id   AF-A0A929G2A6-F1
#
_cell.length_a   1.000
_cell.length_b   1.000
_cell.length_c   1.000
_cell.angle_alpha   90.00
_cell.angle_beta   90.00
_cell.angle_gamma   90.00
#
_symmetry.space_group_name_H-M   'P 1'
#
loop_
_entity.id
_entity.type
_entity.pdbx_description
1 polymer ?
#
loop_
_entity_poly.entity_id
_entity_poly.type
_entity_poly.pdbx_seq_one_letter_code
_entity_poly.pdbx_strand_id
1 'polypeptide(L)'
;MTTTSATAQTRDWALCLADLGWHVFPLRPGTKTPALHGHRTCPGTGICADEHQGWEQRATTHLTRVRTCWSSGGYNIAIATGPSGLLVVDCDQPGHEHRMPDRWATLGIRTGTEVLGRVSYM
;
A
#
# COMPACT_ATOMS: atom_id res chain seq x y z
N MET A 1 -0.26 -26.73 -8.02
CA MET A 1 -0.75 -26.02 -9.22
C MET A 1 -2.01 -25.22 -8.85
N THR A 2 -1.86 -24.04 -8.24
CA THR A 2 -2.98 -23.19 -7.74
C THR A 2 -2.77 -21.70 -8.03
N THR A 3 -1.73 -21.34 -8.78
CA THR A 3 -1.22 -19.95 -8.88
C THR A 3 -2.04 -19.03 -9.82
N THR A 4 -2.88 -19.60 -10.69
CA THR A 4 -3.67 -18.85 -11.68
C THR A 4 -4.80 -18.04 -11.05
N SER A 5 -5.42 -18.51 -9.96
CA SER A 5 -6.60 -17.84 -9.38
C SER A 5 -6.22 -16.59 -8.56
N ALA A 6 -5.15 -16.66 -7.77
CA ALA A 6 -4.70 -15.54 -6.95
C ALA A 6 -4.14 -14.38 -7.79
N THR A 7 -3.42 -14.67 -8.88
CA THR A 7 -2.85 -13.62 -9.75
C THR A 7 -3.95 -12.87 -10.53
N ALA A 8 -4.94 -13.61 -11.05
CA ALA A 8 -6.10 -13.00 -11.70
C ALA A 8 -6.89 -12.13 -10.72
N GLN A 9 -7.08 -12.61 -9.49
CA GLN A 9 -7.78 -11.87 -8.44
C GLN A 9 -7.06 -10.56 -8.08
N THR A 10 -5.73 -10.57 -7.93
CA THR A 10 -4.99 -9.35 -7.59
C THR A 10 -5.00 -8.32 -8.72
N ARG A 11 -4.96 -8.77 -9.99
CA ARG A 11 -5.11 -7.85 -11.13
C ARG A 11 -6.47 -7.16 -11.12
N ASP A 12 -7.54 -7.92 -10.91
CA ASP A 12 -8.90 -7.39 -10.97
C ASP A 12 -9.15 -6.40 -9.82
N TRP A 13 -8.60 -6.66 -8.62
CA TRP A 13 -8.59 -5.69 -7.53
C TRP A 13 -7.76 -4.44 -7.85
N ALA A 14 -6.57 -4.58 -8.43
CA ALA A 14 -5.74 -3.43 -8.79
C ALA A 14 -6.48 -2.51 -9.77
N LEU A 15 -7.24 -3.08 -10.72
CA LEU A 15 -8.08 -2.32 -11.64
C LEU A 15 -9.24 -1.64 -10.94
N CYS A 16 -9.95 -2.35 -10.06
CA CYS A 16 -11.05 -1.78 -9.27
C CYS A 16 -10.59 -0.56 -8.46
N LEU A 17 -9.46 -0.66 -7.77
CA LEU A 17 -8.89 0.44 -6.97
C LEU A 17 -8.47 1.62 -7.85
N ALA A 18 -7.88 1.35 -9.03
CA ALA A 18 -7.54 2.39 -9.99
C ALA A 18 -8.78 3.10 -10.57
N ASP A 19 -9.86 2.36 -10.85
CA ASP A 19 -11.15 2.92 -11.30
C ASP A 19 -11.82 3.79 -10.22
N LEU A 20 -11.57 3.51 -8.93
CA LEU A 20 -11.97 4.38 -7.80
C LEU A 20 -11.14 5.68 -7.72
N GLY A 21 -10.17 5.87 -8.61
CA GLY A 21 -9.26 7.02 -8.60
C GLY A 21 -8.09 6.87 -7.63
N TRP A 22 -7.85 5.69 -7.08
CA TRP A 22 -6.73 5.46 -6.17
C TRP A 22 -5.46 5.06 -6.94
N HIS A 23 -4.36 5.75 -6.64
CA HIS A 23 -3.07 5.53 -7.29
C HIS A 23 -2.42 4.26 -6.77
N VAL A 24 -2.38 3.21 -7.59
CA VAL A 24 -1.80 1.91 -7.21
C VAL A 24 -0.37 1.71 -7.70
N PHE A 25 0.41 0.93 -6.98
CA PHE A 25 1.75 0.47 -7.37
C PHE A 25 2.04 -0.96 -6.87
N PRO A 26 2.90 -1.73 -7.56
CA PRO A 26 3.12 -3.13 -7.22
C PRO A 26 4.07 -3.31 -6.03
N LEU A 27 3.77 -4.28 -5.19
CA LEU A 27 4.66 -4.78 -4.13
C LEU A 27 5.16 -6.19 -4.47
N ARG A 28 6.34 -6.54 -3.95
CA ARG A 28 6.87 -7.90 -4.07
C ARG A 28 5.93 -8.88 -3.33
N PRO A 29 5.69 -10.09 -3.87
CA PRO A 29 4.79 -11.05 -3.25
C PRO A 29 5.22 -11.37 -1.81
N GLY A 30 4.27 -11.35 -0.88
CA GLY A 30 4.51 -11.67 0.53
C GLY A 30 5.32 -10.63 1.32
N THR A 31 5.57 -9.44 0.75
CA THR A 31 6.29 -8.37 1.45
C THR A 31 5.59 -7.03 1.34
N LYS A 32 6.02 -6.06 2.16
CA LYS A 32 5.62 -4.64 2.09
C LYS A 32 6.60 -3.81 1.23
N THR A 33 7.40 -4.45 0.37
CA THR A 33 8.46 -3.78 -0.41
C THR A 33 8.00 -3.49 -1.83
N PRO A 34 8.14 -2.26 -2.35
CA PRO A 34 7.84 -1.96 -3.74
C PRO A 34 8.56 -2.88 -4.73
N ALA A 35 7.85 -3.34 -5.76
CA ALA A 35 8.40 -4.09 -6.88
C ALA A 35 8.94 -3.14 -7.97
N LEU A 36 9.66 -2.10 -7.55
CA LEU A 36 10.26 -1.07 -8.41
C LEU A 36 11.78 -1.04 -8.16
N HIS A 37 12.55 -0.47 -9.10
CA HIS A 37 13.96 -0.20 -8.86
C HIS A 37 14.13 0.90 -7.81
N GLY A 38 15.20 0.83 -7.02
CA GLY A 38 15.53 1.86 -6.03
C GLY A 38 16.47 2.93 -6.59
N HIS A 39 16.63 4.03 -5.86
CA HIS A 39 17.46 5.17 -6.26
C HIS A 39 18.90 4.77 -6.67
N ARG A 40 19.53 3.88 -5.91
CA ARG A 40 20.93 3.44 -6.15
C ARG A 40 21.12 2.62 -7.43
N THR A 41 20.05 2.00 -7.94
CA THR A 41 20.08 1.15 -9.14
C THR A 41 19.20 1.75 -10.25
N CYS A 42 18.89 3.05 -10.14
CA CYS A 42 18.08 3.76 -11.12
C CYS A 42 18.82 3.80 -12.47
N PRO A 43 18.18 3.38 -13.58
CA PRO A 43 18.83 3.42 -14.88
C PRO A 43 18.92 4.83 -15.47
N GLY A 44 18.25 5.83 -14.88
CA GLY A 44 18.23 7.20 -15.41
C GLY A 44 17.49 7.31 -16.76
N THR A 45 16.52 6.44 -17.01
CA THR A 45 15.78 6.38 -18.28
C THR A 45 14.27 6.37 -18.08
N GLY A 46 13.54 6.66 -19.16
CA GLY A 46 12.08 6.69 -19.14
C GLY A 46 11.56 7.76 -18.18
N ILE A 47 10.66 7.37 -17.28
CA ILE A 47 10.12 8.29 -16.26
C ILE A 47 11.20 8.85 -15.32
N CYS A 48 12.37 8.22 -15.25
CA CYS A 48 13.50 8.67 -14.44
C CYS A 48 14.56 9.46 -15.24
N ALA A 49 14.20 10.02 -16.41
CA ALA A 49 15.16 10.70 -17.29
C ALA A 49 15.79 11.95 -16.63
N ASP A 50 15.01 12.73 -15.90
CA ASP A 50 15.48 13.94 -15.24
C ASP A 50 15.95 13.66 -13.80
N GLU A 51 15.17 12.88 -13.04
CA GLU A 51 15.51 12.46 -11.67
C GLU A 51 14.88 11.10 -11.33
N HIS A 52 15.36 10.43 -10.28
CA HIS A 52 14.78 9.16 -9.86
C HIS A 52 13.34 9.33 -9.33
N GLN A 53 12.39 8.64 -9.96
CA GLN A 53 11.00 8.60 -9.52
C GLN A 53 10.76 7.41 -8.59
N GLY A 54 10.33 7.71 -7.36
CA GLY A 54 10.01 6.73 -6.33
C GLY A 54 8.68 6.01 -6.55
N TRP A 55 8.26 5.20 -5.57
CA TRP A 55 7.00 4.46 -5.65
C TRP A 55 5.78 5.40 -5.72
N GLU A 56 5.82 6.53 -5.03
CA GLU A 56 4.70 7.48 -4.96
C GLU A 56 4.45 8.15 -6.31
N GLN A 57 5.50 8.64 -6.96
CA GLN A 57 5.41 9.28 -8.27
C GLN A 57 5.07 8.28 -9.39
N ARG A 58 5.36 7.00 -9.18
CA ARG A 58 5.09 5.94 -10.17
C ARG A 58 3.70 5.30 -10.00
N ALA A 59 3.04 5.53 -8.86
CA ALA A 59 1.70 5.06 -8.60
C ALA A 59 0.69 5.66 -9.59
N THR A 60 -0.28 4.88 -10.03
CA THR A 60 -1.10 5.25 -11.19
C THR A 60 -2.53 4.75 -11.10
N THR A 61 -3.45 5.51 -11.68
CA THR A 61 -4.84 5.12 -11.98
C THR A 61 -5.00 4.67 -13.44
N HIS A 62 -3.94 4.72 -14.26
CA HIS A 62 -4.05 4.42 -15.68
C HIS A 62 -4.24 2.90 -15.91
N LEU A 63 -5.46 2.51 -16.24
CA LEU A 63 -5.89 1.10 -16.32
C LEU A 63 -5.02 0.22 -17.22
N THR A 64 -4.56 0.73 -18.38
CA THR A 64 -3.65 -0.03 -19.25
C THR A 64 -2.31 -0.35 -18.55
N ARG A 65 -1.73 0.60 -17.80
CA ARG A 65 -0.49 0.36 -17.05
C ARG A 65 -0.70 -0.65 -15.94
N VAL A 66 -1.84 -0.57 -15.25
CA VAL A 66 -2.24 -1.54 -14.20
C VAL A 66 -2.41 -2.94 -14.80
N ARG A 67 -3.16 -3.07 -15.90
CA ARG A 67 -3.33 -4.35 -16.62
C ARG A 67 -2.00 -4.97 -17.00
N THR A 68 -1.10 -4.20 -17.63
CA THR A 68 0.21 -4.69 -18.05
C THR A 68 1.04 -5.15 -16.85
N CYS A 69 1.10 -4.34 -15.79
CA CYS A 69 1.90 -4.66 -14.61
C CYS A 69 1.44 -5.95 -13.90
N TRP A 70 0.15 -6.11 -13.65
CA TRP A 70 -0.36 -7.29 -12.95
C TRP A 70 -0.57 -8.51 -13.85
N SER A 71 -0.41 -8.36 -15.18
CA SER A 71 -0.31 -9.51 -16.08
C SER A 71 1.09 -10.12 -16.12
N SER A 72 2.13 -9.41 -15.68
CA SER A 72 3.51 -9.91 -15.69
C SER A 72 3.92 -10.66 -14.42
N GLY A 73 3.09 -10.69 -13.36
CA GLY A 73 3.39 -11.42 -12.15
C GLY A 73 2.37 -11.22 -11.02
N GLY A 74 2.42 -12.10 -10.02
CA GLY A 74 1.55 -12.07 -8.83
C GLY A 74 1.93 -11.01 -7.80
N TYR A 75 2.09 -9.76 -8.23
CA TYR A 75 2.42 -8.64 -7.33
C TYR A 75 1.29 -8.37 -6.34
N ASN A 76 1.66 -8.04 -5.09
CA ASN A 76 0.73 -7.45 -4.14
C ASN A 76 0.40 -6.00 -4.56
N ILE A 77 -0.71 -5.44 -4.07
CA ILE A 77 -1.16 -4.08 -4.38
C ILE A 77 -0.83 -3.15 -3.22
N ALA A 78 -0.26 -1.99 -3.53
CA ALA A 78 -0.21 -0.85 -2.63
C ALA A 78 -0.91 0.36 -3.24
N ILE A 79 -1.41 1.24 -2.37
CA ILE A 79 -2.05 2.51 -2.72
C ILE A 79 -1.18 3.65 -2.19
N ALA A 80 -0.84 4.60 -3.06
CA ALA A 80 -0.20 5.84 -2.66
C ALA A 80 -1.27 6.78 -2.11
N THR A 81 -1.30 6.96 -0.80
CA THR A 81 -2.39 7.66 -0.10
C THR A 81 -2.44 9.15 -0.42
N GLY A 82 -1.29 9.82 -0.49
CA GLY A 82 -1.18 11.24 -0.85
C GLY A 82 -1.82 11.55 -2.21
N PRO A 83 -1.35 10.96 -3.33
CA PRO A 83 -1.95 11.12 -4.64
C PRO A 83 -3.43 10.70 -4.72
N SER A 84 -3.86 9.76 -3.87
CA SER A 84 -5.25 9.30 -3.82
C SER A 84 -6.17 10.17 -2.95
N GLY A 85 -5.64 11.20 -2.28
CA GLY A 85 -6.41 12.01 -1.34
C GLY A 85 -6.91 11.24 -0.13
N LEU A 86 -6.21 10.17 0.27
CA LEU A 86 -6.60 9.28 1.35
C LEU A 86 -5.77 9.54 2.61
N LEU A 87 -6.45 9.44 3.75
CA LEU A 87 -5.81 9.29 5.06
C LEU A 87 -6.04 7.84 5.53
N VAL A 88 -4.98 7.16 5.94
CA VAL A 88 -5.05 5.81 6.51
C VAL A 88 -4.73 5.89 7.99
N VAL A 89 -5.66 5.45 8.83
CA VAL A 89 -5.46 5.28 10.27
C VAL A 89 -5.25 3.81 10.54
N ASP A 90 -4.00 3.44 10.84
CA ASP A 90 -3.65 2.06 11.15
C ASP A 90 -4.11 1.70 12.58
N CYS A 91 -5.10 0.82 12.67
CA CYS A 91 -5.72 0.41 13.93
C CYS A 91 -5.21 -0.96 14.38
N ASP A 92 -3.88 -1.10 14.40
CA ASP A 92 -3.22 -2.35 14.71
C ASP A 92 -3.58 -2.91 16.09
N GLN A 93 -3.52 -4.23 16.18
CA GLN A 93 -3.50 -4.95 17.45
C GLN A 93 -2.08 -4.88 18.03
N PRO A 94 -1.93 -4.74 19.36
CA PRO A 94 -0.61 -4.76 19.96
C PRO A 94 0.06 -6.11 19.70
N GLY A 95 1.34 -6.06 19.28
CA GLY A 95 2.18 -7.25 19.31
C GLY A 95 2.37 -7.75 20.75
N HIS A 96 2.74 -9.03 20.92
CA HIS A 96 2.89 -9.66 22.24
C HIS A 96 3.81 -8.90 23.22
N GLU A 97 4.78 -8.16 22.69
CA GLU A 97 5.77 -7.38 23.46
C GLU A 97 5.46 -5.87 23.51
N HIS A 98 4.36 -5.41 22.92
CA HIS A 98 4.05 -3.99 22.84
C HIS A 98 3.29 -3.52 24.08
N ARG A 99 3.98 -2.80 24.98
CA ARG A 99 3.34 -2.17 26.15
C ARG A 99 2.54 -0.94 25.72
N MET A 100 1.26 -0.89 26.09
CA MET A 100 0.44 0.30 25.88
C MET A 100 0.97 1.50 26.69
N PRO A 101 1.04 2.70 26.08
CA PRO A 101 1.35 3.93 26.81
C PRO A 101 0.40 4.14 27.99
N ASP A 102 0.92 4.61 29.14
CA ASP A 102 0.17 4.71 30.40
C ASP A 102 -1.15 5.50 30.27
N ARG A 103 -1.16 6.58 29.47
CA ARG A 103 -2.37 7.40 29.22
C ARG A 103 -3.55 6.61 28.63
N TRP A 104 -3.27 5.50 27.93
CA TRP A 104 -4.27 4.61 27.36
C TRP A 104 -4.49 3.39 28.25
N ALA A 105 -3.43 2.85 28.84
CA ALA A 105 -3.49 1.69 29.71
C ALA A 105 -4.36 1.93 30.97
N THR A 106 -4.28 3.12 31.58
CA THR A 106 -5.11 3.49 32.74
C THR A 106 -6.60 3.59 32.42
N LEU A 107 -6.95 3.76 31.15
CA LEU A 107 -8.33 3.79 30.64
C LEU A 107 -8.81 2.40 30.18
N GLY A 108 -7.98 1.36 30.33
CA GLY A 108 -8.30 0.00 29.89
C GLY A 108 -8.25 -0.22 28.38
N ILE A 109 -7.75 0.75 27.60
CA ILE A 109 -7.63 0.70 26.14
C ILE A 109 -6.46 -0.22 25.75
N ARG A 110 -6.67 -1.10 24.75
CA ARG A 110 -5.72 -2.15 24.35
C ARG A 110 -5.35 -2.13 22.87
N THR A 111 -6.13 -1.48 22.02
CA THR A 111 -5.99 -1.56 20.56
C THR A 111 -6.01 -0.20 19.88
N GLY A 112 -5.47 -0.12 18.65
CA GLY A 112 -5.55 1.10 17.85
C GLY A 112 -6.99 1.57 17.60
N THR A 113 -7.93 0.63 17.38
CA THR A 113 -9.35 0.95 17.20
C THR A 113 -9.98 1.59 18.44
N GLU A 114 -9.64 1.12 19.63
CA GLU A 114 -10.13 1.69 20.89
C GLU A 114 -9.53 3.08 21.15
N VAL A 115 -8.25 3.30 20.78
CA VAL A 115 -7.64 4.63 20.80
C VAL A 115 -8.39 5.56 19.86
N LEU A 116 -8.64 5.14 18.61
CA LEU A 116 -9.37 5.94 17.63
C LEU A 116 -10.78 6.30 18.13
N GLY A 117 -11.51 5.32 18.65
CA GLY A 117 -12.82 5.55 19.25
C GLY A 117 -12.74 6.54 20.40
N ARG A 118 -11.76 6.42 21.29
CA ARG A 118 -11.62 7.34 22.43
C ARG A 118 -11.38 8.79 22.00
N VAL A 119 -10.59 9.03 20.96
CA VAL A 119 -10.27 10.39 20.50
C VAL A 119 -11.34 10.99 19.60
N SER A 120 -12.20 10.19 18.97
CA SER A 120 -13.27 10.69 18.10
C SER A 120 -14.48 11.27 18.85
N TYR A 121 -14.64 10.94 20.14
CA TYR A 121 -15.73 11.43 20.99
C TYR A 121 -15.31 12.57 21.94
N MET A 122 -14.11 13.12 21.78
CA MET A 122 -13.66 14.34 22.48
C MET A 122 -13.98 15.57 21.63
#